data_AF-A0A5R8P323-F1
#
_entry.id   AF-A0A5R8P323-F1
#
_cell.length_a   1.000
_cell.length_b   1.000
_cell.length_c   1.000
_cell.angle_alpha   90.00
_cell.angle_beta   90.00
_cell.angle_gamma   90.00
#
_symmetry.space_group_name_H-M   'P 1'
#
loop_
_entity.id
_entity.type
_entity.pdbx_description
1 polymer ?
#
loop_
_entity_poly.entity_id
_entity_poly.type
_entity_poly.pdbx_seq_one_letter_code
_entity_poly.pdbx_strand_id
1 'polypeptide(L)'
;MDGVSYTVAISLIALIALIALAATRTQLAWSAARSRSTAVTGPRLDLYEAAYLAGGPRRAINTALVSLAAQGGVRVSSEGVVTPVRGFRPDKRVRVERAVHGQVKGSVGGSTAAEVRHGVGDAEALRSLATSLVRRGYLMPRPTG
;
A
#
# COMPACT_ATOMS: atom_id res chain seq x y z
N MET A 1 -22.24 -5.06 47.08
CA MET A 1 -22.04 -4.55 45.70
C MET A 1 -20.76 -3.75 45.72
N ASP A 2 -19.66 -4.45 45.45
CA ASP A 2 -18.42 -4.24 46.19
C ASP A 2 -17.48 -3.34 45.39
N GLY A 3 -16.78 -2.43 46.07
CA GLY A 3 -15.87 -1.45 45.43
C GLY A 3 -14.82 -2.07 44.50
N VAL A 4 -14.54 -3.36 44.68
CA VAL A 4 -13.67 -4.18 43.81
C VAL A 4 -14.22 -4.29 42.38
N SER A 5 -15.54 -4.40 42.19
CA SER A 5 -16.14 -4.46 40.85
C SER A 5 -15.98 -3.14 40.10
N TYR A 6 -16.03 -2.02 40.81
CA TYR A 6 -15.83 -0.69 40.22
C TYR A 6 -14.37 -0.43 39.85
N THR A 7 -13.42 -0.83 40.70
CA THR A 7 -11.99 -0.68 40.37
C THR A 7 -11.59 -1.54 39.18
N VAL A 8 -12.13 -2.77 39.06
CA VAL A 8 -11.94 -3.63 37.89
C VAL A 8 -12.54 -3.00 36.62
N ALA A 9 -13.77 -2.48 36.70
CA ALA A 9 -14.43 -1.83 35.56
C ALA A 9 -13.67 -0.57 35.09
N ILE A 10 -13.22 0.28 36.03
CA ILE A 10 -12.44 1.49 35.72
C ILE A 10 -11.10 1.12 35.08
N SER A 11 -10.42 0.10 35.61
CA SER A 11 -9.14 -0.37 35.05
C SER A 11 -9.29 -0.94 33.64
N LEU A 12 -10.39 -1.66 33.36
CA LEU A 12 -10.69 -2.19 32.03
C LEU A 12 -10.92 -1.05 31.01
N ILE A 13 -11.71 -0.04 31.39
CA ILE A 13 -12.01 1.11 30.53
C ILE A 13 -10.72 1.89 30.23
N ALA A 14 -9.88 2.12 31.25
CA ALA A 14 -8.60 2.80 31.08
C ALA A 14 -7.67 2.02 30.13
N LEU A 15 -7.62 0.69 30.26
CA LEU A 15 -6.82 -0.17 29.38
C LEU A 15 -7.29 -0.09 27.92
N ILE A 16 -8.60 -0.17 27.69
CA ILE A 16 -9.19 -0.07 26.33
C ILE A 16 -8.87 1.31 25.72
N ALA A 17 -9.00 2.38 26.49
CA ALA A 17 -8.69 3.73 26.03
C ALA A 17 -7.20 3.89 25.66
N LEU A 18 -6.29 3.31 26.45
CA LEU A 18 -4.85 3.30 26.15
C LEU A 18 -4.54 2.52 24.86
N ILE A 19 -5.16 1.37 24.66
CA ILE A 19 -5.00 0.56 23.44
C ILE A 19 -5.51 1.33 22.21
N ALA A 20 -6.69 1.94 22.31
CA ALA A 20 -7.27 2.74 21.23
C ALA A 20 -6.39 3.96 20.89
N LEU A 21 -5.86 4.65 21.90
CA LEU A 21 -4.96 5.79 21.70
C LEU A 21 -3.65 5.37 21.05
N ALA A 22 -3.07 4.23 21.46
CA ALA A 22 -1.86 3.67 20.86
C ALA A 22 -2.08 3.28 19.39
N ALA A 23 -3.20 2.63 19.07
CA ALA A 23 -3.57 2.28 17.69
C ALA A 23 -3.79 3.51 16.80
N THR A 24 -4.41 4.56 17.36
CA THR A 24 -4.63 5.82 16.62
C THR A 24 -3.30 6.55 16.38
N ARG A 25 -2.40 6.55 17.36
CA ARG A 25 -1.05 7.14 17.25
C ARG A 25 -0.19 6.43 16.22
N THR A 26 -0.25 5.09 16.14
CA THR A 26 0.49 4.35 15.11
C THR A 26 -0.07 4.63 13.72
N GLN A 27 -1.40 4.64 13.54
CA GLN A 27 -2.00 5.01 12.26
C GLN A 27 -1.63 6.43 11.81
N LEU A 28 -1.62 7.40 12.73
CA LEU A 28 -1.20 8.78 12.46
C LEU A 28 0.31 8.89 12.20
N ALA A 29 1.14 8.13 12.89
CA ALA A 29 2.59 8.10 12.63
C ALA A 29 2.89 7.50 11.26
N TRP A 30 2.13 6.48 10.85
CA TRP A 30 2.27 5.86 9.54
C TRP A 30 1.76 6.79 8.43
N SER A 31 0.65 7.50 8.65
CA SER A 31 0.18 8.51 7.71
C SER A 31 1.12 9.72 7.64
N ALA A 32 1.66 10.17 8.77
CA ALA A 32 2.61 11.26 8.84
C ALA A 32 3.99 10.88 8.28
N ALA A 33 4.44 9.63 8.38
CA ALA A 33 5.64 9.14 7.69
C ALA A 33 5.42 9.14 6.17
N ARG A 34 4.20 8.80 5.72
CA ARG A 34 3.78 8.90 4.32
C ARG A 34 3.77 10.35 3.84
N SER A 35 3.31 11.28 4.67
CA SER A 35 3.33 12.72 4.37
C SER A 35 4.72 13.35 4.52
N ARG A 36 5.56 12.95 5.48
CA ARG A 36 6.89 13.55 5.75
C ARG A 36 7.97 13.13 4.75
N SER A 37 7.75 12.08 3.94
CA SER A 37 8.59 11.84 2.76
C SER A 37 8.57 13.01 1.77
N THR A 38 7.59 13.93 1.86
CA THR A 38 7.52 15.14 1.01
C THR A 38 8.47 16.27 1.40
N ALA A 39 9.17 16.19 2.55
CA ALA A 39 9.97 17.31 3.08
C ALA A 39 11.50 17.08 3.01
N VAL A 40 12.04 16.77 1.83
CA VAL A 40 13.46 17.05 1.52
C VAL A 40 13.53 17.76 0.19
N THR A 41 14.39 18.76 0.18
CA THR A 41 14.56 19.81 -0.83
C THR A 41 15.18 19.27 -2.13
N GLY A 42 14.41 18.44 -2.83
CA GLY A 42 14.65 17.88 -4.18
C GLY A 42 13.47 16.98 -4.56
N PRO A 43 13.23 16.64 -5.85
CA PRO A 43 12.18 15.71 -6.20
C PRO A 43 12.55 14.32 -5.68
N ARG A 44 12.18 14.02 -4.44
CA ARG A 44 12.40 12.70 -3.83
C ARG A 44 11.72 11.65 -4.68
N LEU A 45 12.44 10.56 -4.92
CA LEU A 45 11.86 9.39 -5.53
C LEU A 45 10.67 8.90 -4.69
N ASP A 46 9.53 8.74 -5.34
CA ASP A 46 8.37 8.09 -4.71
C ASP A 46 8.67 6.60 -4.44
N LEU A 47 7.95 5.99 -3.50
CA LEU A 47 8.12 4.58 -3.13
C LEU A 47 8.01 3.64 -4.34
N TYR A 48 7.02 3.85 -5.21
CA TYR A 48 6.84 3.00 -6.40
C TYR A 48 7.88 3.30 -7.47
N GLU A 49 8.38 4.54 -7.54
CA GLU A 49 9.48 4.93 -8.40
C GLU A 49 10.79 4.26 -7.97
N ALA A 50 11.08 4.24 -6.67
CA ALA A 50 12.22 3.53 -6.11
C ALA A 50 12.12 2.02 -6.33
N ALA A 51 10.94 1.45 -6.12
CA ALA A 51 10.69 0.05 -6.43
C ALA A 51 10.89 -0.24 -7.92
N TYR A 52 10.43 0.65 -8.80
CA TYR A 52 10.62 0.51 -10.24
C TYR A 52 12.11 0.56 -10.62
N LEU A 53 12.89 1.48 -10.07
CA LEU A 53 14.34 1.49 -10.34
C LEU A 53 15.04 0.24 -9.80
N ALA A 54 14.59 -0.26 -8.65
CA ALA A 54 15.20 -1.43 -8.01
C ALA A 54 14.91 -2.77 -8.73
N GLY A 55 13.90 -2.85 -9.59
CA GLY A 55 13.56 -4.13 -10.24
C GLY A 55 12.46 -4.06 -11.29
N GLY A 56 12.25 -2.89 -11.88
CA GLY A 56 11.28 -2.65 -12.94
C GLY A 56 9.81 -2.73 -12.49
N PRO A 57 8.89 -2.89 -13.45
CA PRO A 57 7.44 -2.86 -13.19
C PRO A 57 7.01 -3.95 -12.21
N ARG A 58 7.62 -5.14 -12.26
CA ARG A 58 7.30 -6.26 -11.36
C ARG A 58 7.56 -5.90 -9.89
N ARG A 59 8.68 -5.22 -9.61
CA ARG A 59 9.01 -4.80 -8.24
C ARG A 59 8.05 -3.71 -7.75
N ALA A 60 7.68 -2.75 -8.60
CA ALA A 60 6.67 -1.75 -8.27
C ALA A 60 5.29 -2.36 -7.95
N ILE A 61 4.85 -3.35 -8.73
CA ILE A 61 3.59 -4.09 -8.49
C ILE A 61 3.65 -4.84 -7.15
N ASN A 62 4.74 -5.55 -6.87
CA ASN A 62 4.90 -6.25 -5.59
C ASN A 62 4.86 -5.27 -4.41
N THR A 63 5.53 -4.11 -4.53
CA THR A 63 5.49 -3.07 -3.49
C THR A 63 4.08 -2.51 -3.30
N ALA A 64 3.30 -2.36 -4.37
CA ALA A 64 1.89 -1.97 -4.27
C ALA A 64 1.03 -3.05 -3.59
N LEU A 65 1.24 -4.34 -3.87
CA LEU A 65 0.58 -5.43 -3.15
C LEU A 65 0.88 -5.41 -1.65
N VAL A 66 2.16 -5.25 -1.29
CA VAL A 66 2.58 -5.12 0.13
C VAL A 66 1.93 -3.91 0.79
N SER A 67 1.93 -2.77 0.11
CA SER A 67 1.30 -1.55 0.62
C SER A 67 -0.21 -1.69 0.82
N LEU A 68 -0.90 -2.34 -0.13
CA LEU A 68 -2.33 -2.62 -0.02
C LEU A 68 -2.64 -3.60 1.11
N ALA A 69 -1.80 -4.62 1.32
CA ALA A 69 -1.96 -5.56 2.42
C ALA A 69 -1.75 -4.86 3.77
N ALA A 70 -0.72 -4.00 3.87
CA ALA A 70 -0.46 -3.20 5.06
C ALA A 70 -1.58 -2.20 5.38
N GLN A 71 -2.27 -1.68 4.35
CA GLN A 71 -3.46 -0.84 4.51
C GLN A 71 -4.74 -1.62 4.84
N GLY A 72 -4.68 -2.95 4.86
CA GLY A 72 -5.85 -3.81 5.05
C GLY A 72 -6.80 -3.84 3.84
N GLY A 73 -6.34 -3.43 2.66
CA GLY A 73 -7.12 -3.41 1.43
C GLY A 73 -7.16 -4.72 0.67
N VAL A 74 -6.20 -5.60 0.94
CA VAL A 74 -6.18 -6.97 0.45
C VAL A 74 -5.79 -7.94 1.56
N ARG A 75 -6.19 -9.20 1.42
CA ARG A 75 -5.72 -10.33 2.23
C ARG A 75 -4.94 -11.28 1.35
N VAL A 76 -3.95 -11.95 1.92
CA VAL A 76 -3.14 -12.96 1.24
C VAL A 76 -3.30 -14.27 2.00
N SER A 77 -3.71 -15.33 1.32
CA SER A 77 -3.79 -16.67 1.91
C SER A 77 -2.40 -17.30 2.06
N SER A 78 -2.29 -18.39 2.81
CA SER A 78 -1.06 -19.20 2.92
C SER A 78 -0.56 -19.70 1.57
N GLU A 79 -1.47 -19.89 0.62
CA GLU A 79 -1.22 -20.35 -0.75
C GLU A 79 -0.85 -19.19 -1.70
N GLY A 80 -0.78 -17.96 -1.18
CA GLY A 80 -0.39 -16.78 -1.96
C GLY A 80 -1.50 -16.18 -2.83
N VAL A 81 -2.76 -16.55 -2.57
CA VAL A 81 -3.92 -15.96 -3.25
C VAL A 81 -4.27 -14.63 -2.58
N VAL A 82 -4.33 -13.58 -3.39
CA VAL A 82 -4.66 -12.22 -2.96
C VAL A 82 -6.14 -11.95 -3.20
N THR A 83 -6.87 -11.58 -2.15
CA THR A 83 -8.30 -11.24 -2.22
C THR A 83 -8.55 -9.80 -1.77
N PRO A 84 -9.51 -9.08 -2.39
CA PRO A 84 -9.83 -7.70 -2.00
C PRO A 84 -10.66 -7.68 -0.72
N VAL A 85 -10.43 -6.67 0.13
CA VAL A 85 -11.27 -6.43 1.31
C VAL A 85 -12.47 -5.55 0.92
N ARG A 86 -13.69 -5.99 1.30
CA ARG A 86 -14.92 -5.26 1.00
C ARG A 86 -14.90 -3.86 1.63
N GLY A 87 -15.30 -2.86 0.85
CA GLY A 87 -15.35 -1.46 1.29
C GLY A 87 -14.03 -0.71 1.17
N PHE A 88 -12.90 -1.39 0.99
CA PHE A 88 -11.62 -0.72 0.79
C PHE A 88 -11.58 0.01 -0.56
N ARG A 89 -10.94 1.18 -0.53
CA ARG A 89 -10.64 2.00 -1.72
C ARG A 89 -9.22 2.57 -1.55
N PRO A 90 -8.28 2.24 -2.45
CA PRO A 90 -6.96 2.85 -2.42
C PRO A 90 -7.05 4.37 -2.68
N ASP A 91 -6.04 5.11 -2.22
CA ASP A 91 -5.96 6.55 -2.45
C ASP A 91 -6.04 6.86 -3.96
N LYS A 92 -6.92 7.78 -4.32
CA LYS A 92 -7.12 8.23 -5.71
C LYS A 92 -5.84 8.78 -6.34
N ARG A 93 -4.92 9.31 -5.54
CA ARG A 93 -3.64 9.90 -5.98
C ARG A 93 -2.61 8.82 -6.33
N VAL A 94 -2.68 7.64 -5.72
CA VAL A 94 -1.70 6.56 -5.90
C VAL A 94 -2.13 5.62 -7.03
N ARG A 95 -1.85 6.04 -8.28
CA ARG A 95 -2.33 5.32 -9.48
C ARG A 95 -1.92 3.85 -9.54
N VAL A 96 -0.71 3.51 -9.09
CA VAL A 96 -0.20 2.13 -9.09
C VAL A 96 -1.03 1.23 -8.18
N GLU A 97 -1.35 1.68 -6.96
CA GLU A 97 -2.21 0.93 -6.03
C GLU A 97 -3.62 0.74 -6.58
N ARG A 98 -4.19 1.74 -7.26
CA ARG A 98 -5.50 1.61 -7.90
C ARG A 98 -5.49 0.57 -9.01
N ALA A 99 -4.44 0.54 -9.84
CA ALA A 99 -4.32 -0.42 -10.92
C ALA A 99 -4.23 -1.85 -10.35
N VAL A 100 -3.38 -2.05 -9.34
CA VAL A 100 -3.22 -3.35 -8.66
C VAL A 100 -4.49 -3.79 -7.94
N HIS A 101 -5.08 -2.93 -7.13
CA HIS A 101 -6.34 -3.24 -6.45
C HIS A 101 -7.49 -3.47 -7.43
N GLY A 102 -7.52 -2.74 -8.56
CA GLY A 102 -8.48 -2.96 -9.64
C GLY A 102 -8.38 -4.36 -10.24
N GLN A 103 -7.15 -4.81 -10.52
CA GLN A 103 -6.89 -6.17 -11.03
C GLN A 103 -7.34 -7.25 -10.05
N VAL A 104 -6.97 -7.10 -8.77
CA VAL A 104 -7.35 -8.05 -7.71
C VAL A 104 -8.87 -8.08 -7.54
N LYS A 105 -9.53 -6.91 -7.56
CA LYS A 105 -10.99 -6.80 -7.43
C LYS A 105 -11.75 -7.40 -8.61
N GLY A 106 -11.16 -7.36 -9.81
CA GLY A 106 -11.78 -7.90 -11.02
C GLY A 106 -11.76 -9.43 -11.10
N SER A 107 -10.97 -10.11 -10.27
CA SER A 107 -10.81 -11.56 -10.32
C SER A 107 -11.75 -12.26 -9.34
N VAL A 108 -12.57 -13.17 -9.85
CA VAL A 108 -13.48 -13.99 -9.03
C VAL A 108 -12.65 -14.99 -8.23
N GLY A 109 -12.75 -14.95 -6.90
CA GLY A 109 -12.00 -15.85 -6.02
C GLY A 109 -10.60 -15.36 -5.63
N GLY A 110 -10.17 -14.18 -6.11
CA GLY A 110 -8.86 -13.61 -5.87
C GLY A 110 -7.90 -13.80 -7.04
N SER A 111 -6.65 -13.38 -6.84
CA SER A 111 -5.58 -13.50 -7.84
C SER A 111 -4.27 -13.90 -7.18
N THR A 112 -3.49 -14.75 -7.82
CA THR A 112 -2.10 -14.96 -7.39
C THR A 112 -1.26 -13.70 -7.67
N ALA A 113 -0.16 -13.52 -6.93
CA ALA A 113 0.76 -12.42 -7.23
C ALA A 113 1.32 -12.48 -8.66
N ALA A 114 1.39 -13.67 -9.28
CA ALA A 114 1.81 -13.83 -10.66
C ALA A 114 0.76 -13.28 -11.65
N GLU A 115 -0.51 -13.61 -11.46
CA GLU A 115 -1.62 -13.10 -12.27
C GLU A 115 -1.75 -11.59 -12.15
N VAL A 116 -1.61 -11.04 -10.93
CA VAL A 116 -1.64 -9.58 -10.73
C VAL A 116 -0.49 -8.92 -11.48
N ARG A 117 0.72 -9.48 -11.43
CA ARG A 117 1.87 -8.94 -12.18
C ARG A 117 1.64 -8.99 -13.68
N HIS A 118 1.02 -10.06 -14.18
CA HIS A 118 0.73 -10.19 -15.60
C HIS A 118 -0.35 -9.19 -16.05
N GLY A 119 -1.46 -9.10 -15.33
CA GLY A 119 -2.57 -8.22 -15.68
C GLY A 119 -2.29 -6.72 -15.50
N VAL A 120 -1.37 -6.35 -14.59
CA VAL A 120 -1.02 -4.95 -14.32
C VAL A 120 0.26 -4.52 -15.05
N GLY A 121 1.05 -5.45 -15.60
CA GLY A 121 2.37 -5.19 -16.18
C GLY A 121 2.38 -4.04 -17.19
N ASP A 122 1.33 -3.92 -17.99
CA ASP A 122 1.12 -2.89 -19.00
C ASP A 122 0.06 -1.85 -18.60
N ALA A 123 -0.20 -1.68 -17.31
CA ALA A 123 -1.13 -0.65 -16.85
C ALA A 123 -0.60 0.75 -17.14
N GLU A 124 -1.49 1.67 -17.51
CA GLU A 124 -1.15 3.07 -17.76
C GLU A 124 -0.42 3.73 -16.58
N ALA A 125 -0.74 3.29 -15.36
CA ALA A 125 -0.05 3.75 -14.16
C ALA A 125 1.46 3.46 -14.18
N LEU A 126 1.88 2.29 -14.67
CA LEU A 126 3.30 1.90 -14.76
C LEU A 126 3.99 2.58 -15.94
N ARG A 127 3.31 2.76 -17.07
CA ARG A 127 3.83 3.54 -18.21
C ARG A 127 4.08 4.99 -17.81
N SER A 128 3.08 5.65 -17.22
CA SER A 128 3.19 7.03 -16.73
C SER A 128 4.34 7.18 -15.73
N LEU A 129 4.54 6.19 -14.84
CA LEU A 129 5.66 6.16 -13.89
C LEU A 129 7.01 6.05 -14.62
N ALA A 130 7.14 5.12 -15.58
CA ALA A 130 8.36 4.96 -16.38
C ALA A 130 8.67 6.25 -17.17
N THR A 131 7.67 6.87 -17.80
CA THR A 131 7.84 8.14 -18.53
C THR A 131 8.27 9.26 -17.58
N SER A 132 7.74 9.33 -16.37
CA SER A 132 8.19 10.29 -15.34
C SER A 132 9.65 10.10 -14.96
N LEU A 133 10.09 8.85 -14.80
CA LEU A 133 11.48 8.52 -14.51
C LEU A 133 12.42 8.87 -15.68
N VAL A 134 12.01 8.60 -16.92
CA VAL A 134 12.78 8.98 -18.13
C VAL A 134 12.90 10.50 -18.23
N ARG A 135 11.80 11.24 -18.09
CA ARG A 135 11.80 12.72 -18.14
C ARG A 135 12.72 13.35 -17.09
N ARG A 136 12.90 12.69 -15.94
CA ARG A 136 13.78 13.15 -14.86
C ARG A 136 15.20 12.57 -14.93
N GLY A 137 15.52 11.77 -15.95
CA GLY A 137 16.86 11.20 -16.16
C GLY A 137 17.19 10.00 -15.26
N TYR A 138 16.21 9.43 -14.55
CA TYR A 138 16.42 8.25 -13.70
C TYR A 138 16.34 6.92 -14.46
N LEU A 139 15.74 6.92 -15.66
CA LEU A 139 15.69 5.78 -16.57
C LEU A 139 16.16 6.23 -17.95
N MET A 140 16.92 5.36 -18.61
CA MET A 140 17.21 5.53 -20.03
C MET A 140 16.03 5.00 -20.86
N PRO A 141 15.64 5.70 -21.95
CA PRO A 141 14.71 5.14 -22.92
C PRO A 141 15.21 3.79 -23.42
N ARG A 142 14.31 2.81 -23.54
CA ARG A 142 14.66 1.54 -24.19
C ARG A 142 14.98 1.86 -25.66
N PRO A 143 16.13 1.42 -26.20
CA PRO A 143 16.38 1.54 -27.63
C PRO A 143 15.30 0.79 -28.40
N THR A 144 14.61 1.48 -29.29
CA THR A 144 13.74 0.88 -30.30
C THR A 144 14.65 0.23 -31.34
N GLY A 145 14.90 -1.07 -31.19
CA GLY A 145 15.53 -1.91 -32.21
C GLY A 145 14.50 -2.43 -33.20
#